data_AF-A0A3L7Y0T6-F1
#
_entry.id   AF-A0A3L7Y0T6-F1
#
_cell.length_a   1.000
_cell.length_b   1.000
_cell.length_c   1.000
_cell.angle_alpha   90.00
_cell.angle_beta   90.00
_cell.angle_gamma   90.00
#
_symmetry.space_group_name_H-M   'P 1'
#
loop_
_entity.id
_entity.type
_entity.pdbx_description
1 polymer ?
#
loop_
_entity_poly.entity_id
_entity_poly.type
_entity_poly.pdbx_seq_one_letter_code
_entity_poly.pdbx_strand_id
1 'polypeptide(L)'
;GAFADRVNWRGGGKRRDAAMVHAGRVLGLDLVMAKPDTFMNESGIAVRKLLAAERVPLTALLVVVDDFSLPFGTLRFREGGSAGGHNGLTSITDELGTDKYPRLRVGIGDPRESGTAHQHVLGEFTAAERLRLPEVEVATGEAIEMWARSGLNKAATAFNGWALPEPEAGSAADPANLPKPGEIDGPAGADGIRKTAHGWRKLLGRDKADREG
;
A
#
# COMPACT_ATOMS: atom_id res chain seq x y z
N GLY A 1 6.06 -5.02 -9.74
CA GLY A 1 5.45 -4.13 -8.74
C GLY A 1 5.87 -2.73 -9.14
N ALA A 2 4.95 -1.78 -9.21
CA ALA A 2 5.09 -0.61 -10.09
C ALA A 2 6.42 0.16 -10.01
N PHE A 3 6.99 0.37 -8.81
CA PHE A 3 8.31 1.02 -8.71
C PHE A 3 9.44 0.16 -9.30
N ALA A 4 9.46 -1.15 -9.06
CA ALA A 4 10.44 -2.07 -9.66
C ALA A 4 10.36 -2.10 -11.19
N ASP A 5 9.13 -2.03 -11.72
CA ASP A 5 8.88 -2.00 -13.17
C ASP A 5 9.32 -0.65 -13.76
N ARG A 6 9.01 0.47 -13.06
CA ARG A 6 9.38 1.84 -13.45
C ARG A 6 10.89 2.03 -13.57
N VAL A 7 11.66 1.48 -12.64
CA VAL A 7 13.12 1.66 -12.63
C VAL A 7 13.85 0.63 -13.49
N ASN A 8 13.13 -0.13 -14.33
CA ASN A 8 13.66 -1.19 -15.18
C ASN A 8 14.56 -2.13 -14.37
N TRP A 9 14.10 -2.52 -13.17
CA TRP A 9 14.87 -3.36 -12.28
C TRP A 9 15.01 -4.77 -12.88
N ARG A 10 16.17 -5.06 -13.47
CA ARG A 10 16.44 -6.35 -14.09
C ARG A 10 17.08 -7.29 -13.07
N GLY A 11 16.30 -8.24 -12.57
CA GLY A 11 16.76 -9.31 -11.69
C GLY A 11 15.58 -9.96 -10.95
N GLY A 12 15.57 -11.29 -10.87
CA GLY A 12 14.58 -12.00 -10.06
C GLY A 12 14.78 -11.68 -8.57
N GLY A 13 13.71 -11.33 -7.87
CA GLY A 13 13.74 -11.16 -6.42
C GLY A 13 14.26 -12.43 -5.74
N LYS A 14 15.10 -12.26 -4.72
CA LYS A 14 15.63 -13.37 -3.92
C LYS A 14 14.92 -13.39 -2.58
N ARG A 15 14.47 -14.57 -2.16
CA ARG A 15 14.02 -14.77 -0.78
C ARG A 15 15.23 -14.79 0.14
N ARG A 16 15.28 -13.83 1.06
CA ARG A 16 16.25 -13.79 2.16
C ARG A 16 15.66 -12.96 3.30
N ASP A 17 16.13 -13.19 4.52
CA ASP A 17 15.77 -12.35 5.67
C ASP A 17 14.26 -12.25 5.95
N ALA A 18 13.51 -13.31 5.63
CA ALA A 18 12.05 -13.36 5.70
C ALA A 18 11.33 -12.33 4.79
N ALA A 19 11.95 -11.96 3.68
CA ALA A 19 11.38 -11.07 2.68
C ALA A 19 11.70 -11.51 1.25
N MET A 20 10.85 -11.11 0.31
CA MET A 20 11.19 -11.04 -1.10
C MET A 20 12.00 -9.76 -1.35
N VAL A 21 13.27 -9.91 -1.70
CA VAL A 21 14.21 -8.79 -1.81
C VAL A 21 14.65 -8.58 -3.25
N HIS A 22 14.60 -7.33 -3.70
CA HIS A 22 15.21 -6.87 -4.93
C HIS A 22 16.33 -5.89 -4.53
N ALA A 23 17.59 -6.23 -4.84
CA ALA A 23 18.77 -5.37 -4.63
C ALA A 23 19.43 -5.00 -5.99
N GLY A 24 19.83 -3.75 -6.17
CA GLY A 24 20.22 -3.24 -7.49
C GLY A 24 20.48 -1.74 -7.53
N ARG A 25 21.21 -1.32 -8.57
CA ARG A 25 21.52 0.09 -8.80
C ARG A 25 20.41 0.73 -9.62
N VAL A 26 19.73 1.69 -9.02
CA VAL A 26 18.59 2.39 -9.57
C VAL A 26 18.86 3.88 -9.46
N LEU A 27 18.73 4.60 -10.58
CA LEU A 27 18.84 6.06 -10.58
C LEU A 27 20.19 6.60 -10.06
N GLY A 28 21.24 5.77 -10.16
CA GLY A 28 22.58 6.06 -9.64
C GLY A 28 22.82 5.65 -8.19
N LEU A 29 21.78 5.25 -7.47
CA LEU A 29 21.78 4.84 -6.06
C LEU A 29 21.71 3.32 -5.93
N ASP A 30 22.33 2.77 -4.88
CA ASP A 30 22.12 1.38 -4.51
C ASP A 30 20.86 1.29 -3.65
N LEU A 31 19.82 0.66 -4.20
CA LEU A 31 18.54 0.48 -3.51
C LEU A 31 18.31 -0.99 -3.17
N VAL A 32 17.60 -1.19 -2.07
CA VAL A 32 17.08 -2.49 -1.67
C VAL A 32 15.59 -2.34 -1.39
N MET A 33 14.78 -3.02 -2.17
CA MET A 33 13.36 -3.17 -1.92
C MET A 33 13.11 -4.51 -1.26
N ALA A 34 12.33 -4.50 -0.18
CA ALA A 34 11.91 -5.72 0.47
C ALA A 34 10.41 -5.71 0.71
N LYS A 35 9.76 -6.81 0.35
CA LYS A 35 8.41 -7.13 0.78
C LYS A 35 8.51 -8.27 1.80
N PRO A 36 8.23 -8.04 3.08
CA PRO A 36 8.21 -9.11 4.08
C PRO A 36 7.26 -10.24 3.63
N ASP A 37 7.73 -11.48 3.73
CA ASP A 37 6.95 -12.71 3.54
C ASP A 37 6.40 -13.22 4.91
N THR A 38 6.46 -12.37 5.95
CA THR A 38 5.98 -12.67 7.30
C THR A 38 4.51 -12.29 7.47
N PHE A 39 3.90 -12.75 8.57
CA PHE A 39 2.66 -12.13 9.01
C PHE A 39 2.87 -10.65 9.33
N MET A 40 1.80 -9.86 9.24
CA MET A 40 1.88 -8.41 9.40
C MET A 40 2.44 -8.01 10.77
N ASN A 41 2.06 -8.73 11.82
CA ASN A 41 2.56 -8.57 13.20
C ASN A 41 4.03 -9.02 13.40
N GLU A 42 4.66 -9.61 12.38
CA GLU A 42 6.05 -10.06 12.40
C GLU A 42 6.95 -9.28 11.43
N SER A 43 6.41 -8.22 10.80
CA SER A 43 7.12 -7.38 9.82
C SER A 43 8.43 -6.80 10.37
N GLY A 44 8.49 -6.50 11.67
CA GLY A 44 9.69 -5.97 12.31
C GLY A 44 10.89 -6.91 12.26
N ILE A 45 10.67 -8.22 12.31
CA ILE A 45 11.74 -9.23 12.23
C ILE A 45 12.45 -9.14 10.88
N ALA A 46 11.69 -9.00 9.79
CA ALA A 46 12.23 -8.87 8.44
C ALA A 46 13.02 -7.56 8.30
N VAL A 47 12.46 -6.43 8.77
CA VAL A 47 13.13 -5.13 8.73
C VAL A 47 14.44 -5.14 9.51
N ARG A 48 14.45 -5.68 10.74
CA ARG A 48 15.66 -5.79 11.56
C ARG A 48 16.76 -6.61 10.88
N LYS A 49 16.41 -7.77 10.30
CA LYS A 49 17.36 -8.63 9.58
C LYS A 49 17.94 -7.92 8.35
N LEU A 50 17.10 -7.22 7.59
CA LEU A 50 17.53 -6.46 6.41
C LEU A 50 18.48 -5.33 6.76
N LEU A 51 18.18 -4.53 7.79
CA LEU A 51 19.08 -3.46 8.25
C LEU A 51 20.45 -4.01 8.66
N ALA A 52 20.47 -5.15 9.37
CA ALA A 52 21.71 -5.81 9.77
C ALA A 52 22.50 -6.35 8.57
N ALA A 53 21.83 -6.93 7.58
CA ALA A 53 22.45 -7.47 6.37
C ALA A 53 23.04 -6.38 5.47
N GLU A 54 22.28 -5.30 5.24
CA GLU A 54 22.69 -4.18 4.37
C GLU A 54 23.61 -3.17 5.08
N ARG A 55 23.70 -3.22 6.41
CA ARG A 55 24.52 -2.33 7.26
C ARG A 55 24.22 -0.85 7.04
N VAL A 56 22.94 -0.51 6.87
CA VAL A 56 22.48 0.85 6.63
C VAL A 56 21.89 1.47 7.91
N PRO A 57 22.00 2.80 8.11
CA PRO A 57 21.36 3.47 9.24
C PRO A 57 19.84 3.54 9.06
N LEU A 58 19.11 3.76 10.16
CA LEU A 58 17.64 3.95 10.13
C LEU A 58 17.20 5.13 9.24
N THR A 59 18.06 6.13 9.06
CA THR A 59 17.78 7.27 8.17
C THR A 59 17.74 6.87 6.69
N ALA A 60 18.29 5.72 6.33
CA ALA A 60 18.23 5.12 5.00
C ALA A 60 17.08 4.09 4.85
N LEU A 61 16.22 3.95 5.87
CA LEU A 61 15.02 3.14 5.81
C LEU A 61 13.81 4.02 5.44
N LEU A 62 13.01 3.57 4.49
CA LEU A 62 11.66 4.07 4.26
C LEU A 62 10.68 2.91 4.39
N VAL A 63 9.72 3.04 5.29
CA VAL A 63 8.63 2.06 5.45
C VAL A 63 7.40 2.55 4.69
N VAL A 64 6.98 1.82 3.66
CA VAL A 64 5.76 2.12 2.89
C VAL A 64 4.61 1.28 3.44
N VAL A 65 3.49 1.92 3.80
CA VAL A 65 2.32 1.25 4.41
C VAL A 65 1.03 1.79 3.83
N ASP A 66 0.01 0.95 3.81
CA ASP A 66 -1.36 1.40 3.63
C ASP A 66 -1.87 2.13 4.88
N ASP A 67 -2.77 3.09 4.69
CA ASP A 67 -3.36 3.87 5.77
C ASP A 67 -4.83 4.19 5.48
N PHE A 68 -5.72 3.55 6.25
CA PHE A 68 -7.16 3.74 6.13
C PHE A 68 -7.65 5.09 6.69
N SER A 69 -6.81 5.82 7.44
CA SER A 69 -7.17 7.16 7.91
C SER A 69 -6.97 8.24 6.84
N LEU A 70 -6.39 7.87 5.69
CA LEU A 70 -6.16 8.75 4.56
C LEU A 70 -7.13 8.40 3.42
N PRO A 71 -7.69 9.41 2.72
CA PRO A 71 -8.49 9.17 1.52
C PRO A 71 -7.73 8.35 0.48
N PHE A 72 -8.47 7.54 -0.30
CA PHE A 72 -7.89 6.70 -1.34
C PHE A 72 -6.98 7.52 -2.27
N GLY A 73 -5.76 7.01 -2.51
CA GLY A 73 -4.79 7.68 -3.36
C GLY A 73 -4.18 8.95 -2.77
N THR A 74 -4.28 9.19 -1.45
CA THR A 74 -3.47 10.21 -0.77
C THR A 74 -2.09 9.65 -0.44
N LEU A 75 -1.03 10.42 -0.66
CA LEU A 75 0.32 10.08 -0.20
C LEU A 75 0.74 10.97 0.97
N ARG A 76 1.37 10.37 1.99
CA ARG A 76 1.85 11.14 3.14
C ARG A 76 3.14 10.60 3.73
N PHE A 77 4.19 11.40 3.62
CA PHE A 77 5.43 11.19 4.34
C PHE A 77 5.31 11.58 5.81
N ARG A 78 5.94 10.78 6.67
CA ARG A 78 6.12 11.04 8.11
C ARG A 78 7.56 10.71 8.50
N GLU A 79 8.15 11.51 9.39
CA GLU A 79 9.49 11.23 9.94
C GLU A 79 9.49 10.12 10.99
N GLY A 80 8.32 9.84 11.56
CA GLY A 80 8.08 8.85 12.61
C GLY A 80 6.69 9.02 13.22
N GLY A 81 6.50 8.54 14.44
CA GLY A 81 5.26 8.68 15.21
C GLY A 81 4.57 7.34 15.49
N SER A 82 3.42 7.38 16.17
CA SER A 82 2.74 6.15 16.60
C SER A 82 2.32 5.26 15.43
N ALA A 83 2.11 3.98 15.71
CA ALA A 83 1.65 3.00 14.73
C ALA A 83 0.20 3.27 14.25
N GLY A 84 -0.59 4.05 14.99
CA GLY A 84 -1.96 4.40 14.59
C GLY A 84 -2.89 3.19 14.40
N GLY A 85 -2.65 2.10 15.15
CA GLY A 85 -3.40 0.84 15.01
C GLY A 85 -2.89 -0.09 13.90
N HIS A 86 -1.82 0.27 13.19
CA HIS A 86 -1.25 -0.56 12.12
C HIS A 86 -0.26 -1.60 12.68
N ASN A 87 -0.67 -2.88 12.69
CA ASN A 87 0.09 -3.98 13.29
C ASN A 87 1.53 -4.12 12.77
N GLY A 88 1.77 -3.85 11.49
CA GLY A 88 3.12 -3.89 10.93
C GLY A 88 4.02 -2.77 11.45
N LEU A 89 3.46 -1.60 11.72
CA LEU A 89 4.23 -0.47 12.27
C LEU A 89 4.49 -0.69 13.76
N THR A 90 3.55 -1.31 14.49
CA THR A 90 3.78 -1.76 15.87
C THR A 90 4.94 -2.74 15.91
N SER A 91 4.89 -3.81 15.09
CA SER A 91 5.94 -4.81 14.98
C SER A 91 7.32 -4.22 14.66
N ILE A 92 7.40 -3.31 13.68
CA ILE A 92 8.66 -2.65 13.32
C ILE A 92 9.17 -1.77 14.47
N THR A 93 8.28 -1.02 15.13
CA THR A 93 8.67 -0.15 16.25
C THR A 93 9.20 -0.96 17.43
N ASP A 94 8.54 -2.07 17.76
CA ASP A 94 8.94 -2.96 18.84
C ASP A 94 10.31 -3.59 18.56
N GLU A 95 10.53 -4.03 17.32
CA GLU A 95 11.78 -4.68 16.92
C GLU A 95 12.97 -3.74 16.74
N LEU A 96 12.71 -2.47 16.40
CA LEU A 96 13.75 -1.43 16.29
C LEU A 96 13.96 -0.66 17.60
N GLY A 97 13.06 -0.79 18.57
CA GLY A 97 13.07 -0.02 19.82
C GLY A 97 12.81 1.49 19.63
N THR A 98 12.36 1.91 18.46
CA THR A 98 12.11 3.32 18.14
C THR A 98 11.10 3.46 17.01
N ASP A 99 10.31 4.52 17.05
CA ASP A 99 9.35 4.90 16.01
C ASP A 99 9.93 5.97 15.06
N LYS A 100 11.19 6.36 15.25
CA LYS A 100 11.92 7.43 14.52
C LYS A 100 12.55 6.92 13.23
N TYR A 101 11.70 6.45 12.32
CA TYR A 101 12.09 6.07 10.96
C TYR A 101 11.09 6.65 9.95
N PRO A 102 11.56 7.10 8.77
CA PRO A 102 10.70 7.62 7.71
C PRO A 102 9.63 6.61 7.27
N ARG A 103 8.42 7.11 7.02
CA ARG A 103 7.29 6.34 6.53
C ARG A 103 6.63 7.05 5.36
N LEU A 104 6.20 6.29 4.37
CA LEU A 104 5.28 6.73 3.32
C LEU A 104 3.96 6.01 3.53
N ARG A 105 2.92 6.76 3.92
CA ARG A 105 1.56 6.25 4.04
C ARG A 105 0.82 6.43 2.72
N VAL A 106 0.20 5.35 2.24
CA VAL A 106 -0.61 5.31 1.02
C VAL A 106 -2.06 5.14 1.45
N GLY A 107 -2.89 6.14 1.14
CA GLY A 107 -4.28 6.14 1.54
C GLY A 107 -5.09 5.10 0.79
N ILE A 108 -5.83 4.29 1.56
CA ILE A 108 -6.73 3.25 1.02
C ILE A 108 -8.20 3.60 1.19
N GLY A 109 -8.52 4.75 1.78
CA GLY A 109 -9.90 5.19 2.04
C GLY A 109 -10.36 4.91 3.46
N ASP A 110 -11.38 5.63 3.91
CA ASP A 110 -11.87 5.51 5.29
C ASP A 110 -12.91 4.37 5.42
N PRO A 111 -12.71 3.44 6.36
CA PRO A 111 -13.63 2.33 6.59
C PRO A 111 -15.03 2.81 7.02
N ARG A 112 -15.20 4.06 7.48
CA ARG A 112 -16.52 4.60 7.83
C ARG A 112 -17.53 4.54 6.68
N GLU A 113 -17.06 4.53 5.44
CA GLU A 113 -17.93 4.35 4.26
C GLU A 113 -18.25 2.87 3.97
N SER A 114 -17.50 1.95 4.56
CA SER A 114 -17.45 0.56 4.13
C SER A 114 -17.35 -0.49 5.24
N GLY A 115 -17.41 -0.21 6.55
CA GLY A 115 -17.41 -1.22 7.63
C GLY A 115 -16.35 -0.99 8.72
N THR A 116 -15.77 -2.07 9.28
CA THR A 116 -14.70 -1.97 10.29
C THR A 116 -13.31 -1.82 9.64
N ALA A 117 -12.37 -1.18 10.33
CA ALA A 117 -11.01 -0.95 9.83
C ALA A 117 -10.30 -2.26 9.41
N HIS A 118 -10.48 -3.34 10.17
CA HIS A 118 -9.92 -4.65 9.84
C HIS A 118 -10.50 -5.24 8.54
N GLN A 119 -11.81 -5.11 8.33
CA GLN A 119 -12.45 -5.59 7.10
C GLN A 119 -12.07 -4.74 5.89
N HIS A 120 -11.84 -3.45 6.08
CA HIS A 120 -11.47 -2.53 5.01
C HIS A 120 -10.04 -2.79 4.51
N VAL A 121 -9.07 -2.94 5.42
CA VAL A 121 -7.67 -3.27 5.08
C VAL A 121 -7.54 -4.63 4.38
N LEU A 122 -8.38 -5.60 4.74
CA LEU A 122 -8.43 -6.92 4.09
C LEU A 122 -9.41 -6.99 2.91
N GLY A 123 -10.12 -5.90 2.63
CA GLY A 123 -11.12 -5.82 1.58
C GLY A 123 -10.50 -5.69 0.19
N GLU A 124 -11.27 -6.00 -0.84
CA GLU A 124 -10.88 -5.66 -2.21
C GLU A 124 -11.25 -4.21 -2.51
N PHE A 125 -10.37 -3.49 -3.21
CA PHE A 125 -10.68 -2.20 -3.82
C PHE A 125 -11.93 -2.28 -4.70
N THR A 126 -12.73 -1.23 -4.73
CA THR A 126 -13.89 -1.06 -5.62
C THR A 126 -13.47 -1.05 -7.10
N ALA A 127 -14.44 -1.17 -8.02
CA ALA A 127 -14.16 -1.09 -9.46
C ALA A 127 -13.49 0.23 -9.84
N ALA A 128 -13.96 1.35 -9.27
CA ALA A 128 -13.39 2.67 -9.48
C ALA A 128 -11.95 2.76 -8.98
N GLU A 129 -11.71 2.34 -7.73
CA GLU A 129 -10.38 2.36 -7.13
C GLU A 129 -9.40 1.47 -7.92
N ARG A 130 -9.82 0.26 -8.32
CA ARG A 130 -8.97 -0.64 -9.13
C ARG A 130 -8.54 -0.02 -10.45
N LEU A 131 -9.41 0.75 -11.11
CA LEU A 131 -9.06 1.45 -12.35
C LEU A 131 -8.05 2.56 -12.11
N ARG A 132 -8.06 3.18 -10.91
CA ARG A 132 -7.16 4.27 -10.52
C ARG A 132 -5.88 3.80 -9.82
N LEU A 133 -5.81 2.55 -9.35
CA LEU A 133 -4.62 2.00 -8.68
C LEU A 133 -3.31 2.22 -9.44
N PRO A 134 -3.24 2.06 -10.78
CA PRO A 134 -2.00 2.31 -11.52
C PRO A 134 -1.46 3.74 -11.34
N GLU A 135 -2.33 4.75 -11.20
CA GLU A 135 -1.92 6.13 -10.97
C GLU A 135 -1.35 6.34 -9.57
N VAL A 136 -1.99 5.73 -8.56
CA VAL A 136 -1.49 5.74 -7.17
C VAL A 136 -0.14 5.04 -7.10
N GLU A 137 0.01 3.91 -7.77
CA GLU A 137 1.25 3.16 -7.85
C GLU A 137 2.38 3.94 -8.52
N VAL A 138 2.08 4.67 -9.62
CA VAL A 138 3.04 5.55 -10.29
C VAL A 138 3.48 6.68 -9.37
N ALA A 139 2.54 7.38 -8.74
CA ALA A 139 2.85 8.47 -7.81
C ALA A 139 3.63 7.99 -6.58
N THR A 140 3.30 6.79 -6.06
CA THR A 140 4.05 6.16 -4.96
C THR A 140 5.50 5.90 -5.38
N GLY A 141 5.72 5.42 -6.60
CA GLY A 141 7.07 5.23 -7.13
C GLY A 141 7.86 6.54 -7.25
N GLU A 142 7.21 7.62 -7.68
CA GLU A 142 7.83 8.95 -7.77
C GLU A 142 8.17 9.53 -6.40
N ALA A 143 7.29 9.32 -5.42
CA ALA A 143 7.52 9.70 -4.04
C ALA A 143 8.75 8.98 -3.47
N ILE A 144 8.87 7.67 -3.68
CA ILE A 144 10.02 6.86 -3.24
C ILE A 144 11.31 7.34 -3.92
N GLU A 145 11.28 7.59 -5.23
CA GLU A 145 12.42 8.13 -5.97
C GLU A 145 12.86 9.49 -5.42
N MET A 146 11.92 10.41 -5.20
CA MET A 146 12.20 11.73 -4.65
C MET A 146 12.83 11.62 -3.25
N TRP A 147 12.30 10.75 -2.39
CA TRP A 147 12.87 10.48 -1.07
C TRP A 147 14.30 9.95 -1.18
N ALA A 148 14.53 8.94 -2.04
CA ALA A 148 15.83 8.31 -2.19
C ALA A 148 16.91 9.29 -2.69
N ARG A 149 16.55 10.20 -3.60
CA ARG A 149 17.49 11.19 -4.19
C ARG A 149 17.68 12.44 -3.34
N SER A 150 16.60 12.93 -2.76
CA SER A 150 16.51 14.30 -2.25
C SER A 150 16.20 14.38 -0.75
N GLY A 151 15.96 13.23 -0.11
CA GLY A 151 15.66 13.12 1.31
C GLY A 151 14.20 13.46 1.65
N LEU A 152 13.87 13.20 2.92
CA LEU A 152 12.50 13.25 3.42
C LEU A 152 11.83 14.63 3.28
N ASN A 153 12.51 15.71 3.64
CA ASN A 153 11.91 17.05 3.62
C ASN A 153 11.45 17.46 2.21
N LYS A 154 12.28 17.22 1.19
CA LYS A 154 11.93 17.55 -0.19
C LYS A 154 10.81 16.65 -0.72
N ALA A 155 10.84 15.36 -0.40
CA ALA A 155 9.78 14.43 -0.77
C ALA A 155 8.44 14.77 -0.09
N ALA A 156 8.46 15.10 1.19
CA ALA A 156 7.30 15.52 1.96
C ALA A 156 6.68 16.81 1.40
N THR A 157 7.49 17.83 1.09
CA THR A 157 7.00 19.06 0.46
C THR A 157 6.31 18.80 -0.88
N ALA A 158 6.84 17.88 -1.69
CA ALA A 158 6.27 17.56 -3.00
C ALA A 158 4.99 16.71 -2.92
N PHE A 159 4.94 15.73 -2.00
CA PHE A 159 3.90 14.69 -2.03
C PHE A 159 2.88 14.76 -0.89
N ASN A 160 3.12 15.47 0.23
CA ASN A 160 2.13 15.53 1.31
C ASN A 160 0.86 16.31 0.95
N GLY A 161 0.94 17.18 -0.06
CA GLY A 161 -0.21 17.85 -0.67
C GLY A 161 -0.72 17.15 -1.94
N TRP A 162 -0.06 16.06 -2.36
CA TRP A 162 -0.51 15.29 -3.51
C TRP A 162 -1.68 14.39 -3.09
N ALA A 163 -2.75 14.46 -3.86
CA ALA A 163 -3.87 13.56 -3.80
C ALA A 163 -4.19 13.12 -5.22
N LEU A 164 -4.70 11.90 -5.36
CA LEU A 164 -5.21 11.39 -6.62
C LEU A 164 -6.23 12.40 -7.20
N PRO A 165 -6.01 12.93 -8.42
CA PRO A 165 -6.95 13.85 -9.03
C PRO A 165 -8.30 13.20 -9.28
N GLU A 166 -9.37 13.99 -9.35
CA GLU A 166 -10.68 13.47 -9.80
C GLU A 166 -10.56 12.89 -11.22
N PRO A 167 -11.29 11.80 -11.53
CA PRO A 167 -11.26 11.23 -12.87
C PRO A 167 -11.82 12.24 -13.88
N GLU A 168 -11.23 12.30 -15.07
CA GLU A 168 -11.75 13.13 -16.15
C GLU A 168 -13.15 12.66 -16.56
N ALA A 169 -14.05 13.60 -16.82
CA ALA A 169 -15.40 13.30 -17.27
C ALA A 169 -15.36 12.51 -18.60
N GLY A 170 -16.09 11.39 -18.66
CA GLY A 170 -16.10 10.47 -19.79
C GLY A 170 -14.95 9.45 -19.81
N SER A 171 -14.01 9.49 -18.85
CA SER A 171 -12.97 8.46 -18.72
C SER A 171 -13.55 7.14 -18.21
N ALA A 172 -12.82 6.03 -18.35
CA ALA A 172 -13.26 4.73 -17.82
C ALA A 172 -13.44 4.73 -16.29
N ALA A 173 -12.75 5.63 -15.59
CA ALA A 173 -12.84 5.79 -14.14
C ALA A 173 -13.87 6.85 -13.71
N ASP A 174 -14.54 7.51 -14.66
CA ASP A 174 -15.69 8.37 -14.37
C ASP A 174 -16.77 7.53 -13.65
N PRO A 175 -17.30 7.98 -12.50
CA PRO A 175 -18.40 7.33 -11.80
C PRO A 175 -19.60 6.97 -12.71
N ALA A 176 -19.87 7.77 -13.76
CA ALA A 176 -20.93 7.51 -14.73
C ALA A 176 -20.67 6.27 -15.61
N ASN A 177 -19.40 5.87 -15.77
CA ASN A 177 -18.96 4.77 -16.62
C ASN A 177 -18.63 3.49 -15.84
N LEU A 178 -18.78 3.52 -14.50
CA LEU A 178 -18.51 2.34 -13.68
C LEU A 178 -19.52 1.21 -13.96
N PRO A 179 -19.07 -0.05 -13.97
CA PRO A 179 -19.98 -1.18 -14.15
C PRO A 179 -21.00 -1.22 -13.02
N LYS A 180 -22.27 -1.44 -13.37
CA LYS A 180 -23.39 -1.45 -12.42
C LYS A 180 -23.36 -2.70 -11.54
N PRO A 181 -24.07 -2.70 -10.39
CA PRO A 181 -24.23 -3.89 -9.56
C PRO A 181 -24.70 -5.10 -10.38
N GLY A 182 -23.97 -6.21 -10.31
CA GLY A 182 -24.26 -7.44 -11.05
C GLY A 182 -23.75 -7.50 -12.49
N GLU A 183 -23.06 -6.46 -12.98
CA GLU A 183 -22.28 -6.48 -14.23
C GLU A 183 -20.87 -7.05 -14.00
N ILE A 184 -20.18 -7.40 -15.09
CA ILE A 184 -18.80 -7.90 -15.02
C ILE A 184 -17.91 -6.81 -14.44
N ASP A 185 -17.13 -7.18 -13.41
CA ASP A 185 -16.23 -6.32 -12.64
C ASP A 185 -16.91 -5.19 -11.85
N GLY A 186 -18.24 -5.14 -11.85
CA GLY A 186 -19.06 -4.26 -11.01
C GLY A 186 -19.21 -4.74 -9.56
N PRO A 187 -19.88 -3.95 -8.71
CA PRO A 187 -20.29 -4.37 -7.37
C PRO A 187 -21.16 -5.64 -7.42
N ALA A 188 -21.28 -6.35 -6.30
CA ALA A 188 -22.20 -7.49 -6.24
C ALA A 188 -23.65 -7.04 -6.49
N GLY A 189 -24.40 -7.87 -7.23
CA GLY A 189 -25.82 -7.65 -7.46
C GLY A 189 -26.65 -7.84 -6.19
N ALA A 190 -27.97 -7.61 -6.29
CA ALA A 190 -28.91 -7.84 -5.19
C ALA A 190 -28.94 -9.31 -4.69
N ASP A 191 -28.44 -10.23 -5.52
CA ASP A 191 -28.26 -11.66 -5.21
C ASP A 191 -26.99 -11.94 -4.37
N GLY A 192 -26.19 -10.92 -4.08
CA GLY A 192 -24.90 -11.03 -3.39
C GLY A 192 -23.81 -11.65 -4.26
N ILE A 193 -24.03 -11.79 -5.56
CA ILE A 193 -23.07 -12.36 -6.50
C ILE A 193 -22.34 -11.24 -7.22
N ARG A 194 -21.00 -11.27 -7.13
CA ARG A 194 -20.13 -10.43 -7.95
C ARG A 194 -19.65 -11.22 -9.17
N LYS A 195 -19.79 -10.61 -10.33
CA LYS A 195 -19.32 -11.19 -11.60
C LYS A 195 -17.95 -10.62 -11.94
N THR A 196 -17.02 -11.45 -12.38
CA THR A 196 -15.70 -11.04 -12.87
C THR A 196 -15.50 -11.60 -14.28
N ALA A 197 -14.54 -11.06 -15.04
CA ALA A 197 -14.23 -11.57 -16.36
C ALA A 197 -13.84 -13.07 -16.38
N HIS A 198 -13.46 -13.63 -15.23
CA HIS A 198 -12.95 -14.99 -15.07
C HIS A 198 -13.89 -15.89 -14.23
N GLY A 199 -15.11 -15.45 -13.90
CA GLY A 199 -16.10 -16.26 -13.16
C GLY A 199 -17.03 -15.46 -12.24
N TRP A 200 -17.70 -16.14 -11.32
CA TRP A 200 -18.62 -15.53 -10.36
C TRP A 200 -18.18 -15.82 -8.92
N ARG A 201 -18.34 -14.85 -8.01
CA ARG A 201 -18.05 -14.99 -6.57
C ARG A 201 -19.29 -14.59 -5.77
N LYS A 202 -19.76 -15.48 -4.90
CA LYS A 202 -20.79 -15.13 -3.91
C LYS A 202 -20.11 -14.45 -2.74
N LEU A 203 -20.43 -13.18 -2.48
CA LEU A 203 -20.02 -12.54 -1.24
C LEU A 203 -20.81 -13.20 -0.11
N LEU A 204 -20.11 -13.81 0.84
CA LEU A 204 -20.74 -14.22 2.09
C LEU A 204 -21.25 -12.95 2.77
N GLY A 205 -22.55 -12.92 3.05
CA GLY A 205 -23.22 -11.76 3.61
C GLY A 205 -22.48 -11.23 4.84
N ARG A 206 -22.49 -9.91 4.99
CA ARG A 206 -21.82 -9.18 6.06
C ARG A 206 -22.32 -9.48 7.48
N ASP A 207 -23.34 -10.34 7.61
CA ASP A 207 -23.96 -10.73 8.85
C ASP A 207 -23.74 -12.21 9.12
N LYS A 208 -22.61 -12.58 9.75
CA LYS A 208 -22.47 -13.87 10.44
C LYS A 208 -21.29 -13.99 11.42
N ALA A 209 -20.68 -12.88 11.84
CA ALA A 209 -19.60 -12.89 12.85
C ALA A 209 -20.05 -12.41 14.25
N ASP A 210 -21.32 -11.98 14.42
CA ASP A 210 -21.84 -11.49 15.71
C ASP A 210 -22.76 -12.52 16.41
N ARG A 211 -22.42 -13.81 16.31
CA ARG A 211 -22.89 -14.83 17.26
C ARG A 211 -21.75 -15.82 17.48
N GLU A 212 -21.26 -15.84 18.71
CA GLU A 212 -20.23 -16.72 19.28
C GLU A 212 -18.78 -16.25 19.09
N GLY A 213 -18.19 -15.77 20.19
CA GLY A 213 -16.78 -15.38 20.33
C GLY A 213 -16.57 -14.40 21.46
#